data_AF-A0A920V588-F1
#
_entry.id   AF-A0A920V588-F1
#
_cell.length_a   1.000
_cell.length_b   1.000
_cell.length_c   1.000
_cell.angle_alpha   90.00
_cell.angle_beta   90.00
_cell.angle_gamma   90.00
#
_symmetry.space_group_name_H-M   'P 1'
#
loop_
_entity.id
_entity.type
_entity.pdbx_description
1 polymer ?
#
loop_
_entity_poly.entity_id
_entity_poly.type
_entity_poly.pdbx_seq_one_letter_code
_entity_poly.pdbx_strand_id
1 'polypeptide(L)'
;MEETQQLLETVMHMPGSSRYKVYLIDEVHMLSKHSFNALLKTLEEPPPHVGFILATTEPEKVPATVLSRCLQFHLKNLTPSQLRKD
;
A
#
# COMPACT_ATOMS: atom_id res chain seq x y z
N MET A 1 -9.31 8.74 -8.68
CA MET A 1 -9.05 7.43 -9.35
C MET A 1 -7.96 7.50 -10.41
N GLU A 2 -7.77 8.63 -11.14
CA GLU A 2 -6.62 8.81 -12.05
C GLU A 2 -5.27 9.03 -11.32
N GLU A 3 -5.29 9.66 -10.16
CA GLU A 3 -4.08 10.02 -9.41
C GLU A 3 -3.24 8.80 -9.00
N THR A 4 -3.86 7.70 -8.60
CA THR A 4 -3.14 6.50 -8.16
C THR A 4 -2.46 5.78 -9.33
N GLN A 5 -3.00 5.90 -10.54
CA GLN A 5 -2.36 5.34 -11.73
C GLN A 5 -1.11 6.14 -12.10
N GLN A 6 -1.20 7.47 -12.15
CA GLN A 6 -0.04 8.33 -12.39
C GLN A 6 1.04 8.12 -11.33
N LEU A 7 0.63 7.91 -10.07
CA LEU A 7 1.54 7.59 -8.97
C LEU A 7 2.33 6.30 -9.24
N LEU A 8 1.64 5.24 -9.67
CA LEU A 8 2.22 3.93 -10.00
C LEU A 8 3.13 3.97 -11.23
N GLU A 9 2.85 4.83 -12.21
CA GLU A 9 3.72 5.02 -13.39
C GLU A 9 5.10 5.55 -12.99
N THR A 10 5.19 6.34 -11.92
CA THR A 10 6.48 6.87 -11.45
C THR A 10 7.34 5.87 -10.68
N VAL A 11 6.87 4.64 -10.46
CA VAL A 11 7.53 3.64 -9.60
C VAL A 11 8.91 3.22 -10.14
N MET A 12 9.05 3.18 -11.46
CA MET A 12 10.31 2.76 -12.10
C MET A 12 11.42 3.82 -12.01
N HIS A 13 11.09 5.05 -11.63
CA HIS A 13 12.09 6.12 -11.50
C HIS A 13 12.88 6.01 -10.20
N MET A 14 14.19 6.31 -10.27
CA MET A 14 15.03 6.41 -9.09
C MET A 14 14.57 7.56 -8.17
N PRO A 15 14.69 7.39 -6.84
CA PRO A 15 14.40 8.45 -5.88
C PRO A 15 15.35 9.64 -6.08
N GLY A 16 14.81 10.86 -6.06
CA GLY A 16 15.60 12.07 -6.29
C GLY A 16 16.58 12.45 -5.17
N SER A 17 16.32 12.02 -3.93
CA SER A 17 17.12 12.42 -2.75
C SER A 17 17.16 11.39 -1.61
N SER A 18 16.63 10.17 -1.83
CA SER A 18 16.50 9.12 -0.80
C SER A 18 17.02 7.79 -1.33
N ARG A 19 17.30 6.83 -0.44
CA ARG A 19 17.60 5.44 -0.82
C ARG A 19 16.35 4.67 -1.27
N TYR A 20 15.19 5.05 -0.73
CA TYR A 20 13.92 4.39 -1.01
C TYR A 20 12.84 5.41 -1.40
N LYS A 21 11.95 4.98 -2.30
CA LYS A 21 10.70 5.65 -2.66
C LYS A 21 9.55 4.83 -2.08
N VAL A 22 8.89 5.37 -1.05
CA VAL A 22 7.80 4.68 -0.35
C VAL A 22 6.47 5.28 -0.76
N TYR A 23 5.53 4.43 -1.13
CA TYR A 23 4.16 4.78 -1.48
C TYR A 23 3.22 4.37 -0.36
N LEU A 24 2.54 5.33 0.26
CA LEU A 24 1.43 5.10 1.18
C LEU A 24 0.13 5.24 0.41
N ILE A 25 -0.65 4.16 0.32
CA ILE A 25 -1.98 4.17 -0.28
C ILE A 25 -2.98 3.91 0.82
N ASP A 26 -3.71 4.95 1.19
CA ASP A 26 -4.82 4.86 2.13
C ASP A 26 -6.10 4.39 1.42
N GLU A 27 -6.95 3.71 2.17
CA GLU A 27 -8.18 3.06 1.68
C GLU A 27 -7.99 2.32 0.35
N VAL A 28 -7.00 1.43 0.30
CA VAL A 28 -6.61 0.71 -0.93
C VAL A 28 -7.77 -0.09 -1.54
N HIS A 29 -8.77 -0.48 -0.73
CA HIS A 29 -9.98 -1.15 -1.22
C HIS A 29 -10.82 -0.29 -2.18
N MET A 30 -10.63 1.03 -2.17
CA MET A 30 -11.29 1.97 -3.08
C MET A 30 -10.63 2.05 -4.47
N LEU A 31 -9.51 1.35 -4.69
CA LEU A 31 -8.87 1.32 -6.00
C LEU A 31 -9.77 0.65 -7.06
N SER A 32 -9.71 1.19 -8.27
CA SER A 32 -10.33 0.55 -9.42
C SER A 32 -9.65 -0.78 -9.73
N LYS A 33 -10.37 -1.71 -10.36
CA LYS A 33 -9.82 -3.00 -10.81
C LYS A 33 -8.55 -2.85 -11.65
N HIS A 34 -8.52 -1.83 -12.51
CA HIS A 34 -7.34 -1.52 -13.33
C HIS A 34 -6.14 -1.10 -12.47
N SER A 35 -6.36 -0.24 -11.48
CA SER A 35 -5.31 0.21 -10.56
C SER A 35 -4.75 -0.94 -9.73
N PHE A 36 -5.60 -1.87 -9.30
CA PHE A 36 -5.15 -3.10 -8.63
C PHE A 36 -4.25 -3.96 -9.53
N ASN A 37 -4.59 -4.11 -10.81
CA ASN A 37 -3.76 -4.86 -11.75
C ASN A 37 -2.40 -4.19 -11.98
N ALA A 38 -2.36 -2.85 -12.05
CA ALA A 38 -1.12 -2.10 -12.18
C ALA A 38 -0.24 -2.25 -10.92
N LEU A 39 -0.85 -2.12 -9.73
CA LEU A 39 -0.17 -2.36 -8.46
C LEU A 39 0.39 -3.79 -8.38
N LEU A 40 -0.38 -4.79 -8.83
CA LEU A 40 0.02 -6.19 -8.77
C LEU A 40 1.29 -6.48 -9.57
N LYS A 41 1.43 -5.88 -10.77
CA LYS A 41 2.66 -6.02 -11.58
C LYS A 41 3.89 -5.56 -10.81
N THR A 42 3.76 -4.45 -10.10
CA THR A 42 4.84 -3.90 -9.28
C THR A 42 5.10 -4.75 -8.03
N LEU A 43 4.06 -5.30 -7.39
CA LEU A 43 4.23 -6.15 -6.21
C LEU A 43 4.86 -7.52 -6.56
N GLU A 44 4.68 -8.00 -7.79
CA GLU A 44 5.29 -9.24 -8.30
C GLU A 44 6.79 -9.08 -8.56
N GLU A 45 7.20 -7.96 -9.14
CA GLU A 45 8.59 -7.65 -9.44
C GLU A 45 8.96 -6.25 -8.91
N PRO A 46 9.08 -6.06 -7.59
CA PRO A 46 9.28 -4.74 -7.02
C PRO A 46 10.68 -4.22 -7.34
N PRO A 47 10.82 -2.96 -7.81
CA PRO A 47 12.13 -2.33 -7.88
C PRO A 47 12.78 -2.30 -6.49
N PRO A 48 14.10 -2.52 -6.38
CA PRO A 48 14.78 -2.69 -5.09
C PRO A 48 14.72 -1.45 -4.19
N HIS A 49 14.47 -0.27 -4.78
CA HIS A 49 14.35 1.00 -4.08
C HIS A 49 12.90 1.38 -3.76
N VAL A 50 11.92 0.52 -3.99
CA VAL A 50 10.48 0.84 -3.84
C VAL A 50 9.86 0.06 -2.68
N GLY A 51 9.07 0.75 -1.87
CA GLY A 51 8.25 0.13 -0.83
C GLY A 51 6.80 0.60 -0.92
N PHE A 52 5.86 -0.28 -0.56
CA PHE A 52 4.43 0.03 -0.46
C PHE A 52 3.94 -0.15 0.97
N ILE A 53 3.18 0.81 1.45
CA ILE A 53 2.36 0.71 2.65
C ILE A 53 0.92 0.87 2.19
N LEU A 54 0.12 -0.17 2.39
CA LEU A 54 -1.30 -0.20 2.01
C LEU A 54 -2.12 -0.18 3.30
N ALA A 55 -3.05 0.76 3.41
CA ALA A 55 -4.00 0.83 4.52
C ALA A 55 -5.42 0.60 4.00
N THR A 56 -6.25 -0.07 4.81
CA THR A 56 -7.66 -0.31 4.50
C THR A 56 -8.44 -0.54 5.78
N THR A 57 -9.67 -0.04 5.82
CA THR A 57 -10.66 -0.39 6.83
C THR A 57 -11.44 -1.67 6.49
N GLU A 58 -11.41 -2.12 5.23
CA GLU A 58 -12.18 -3.27 4.70
C GLU A 58 -11.23 -4.27 3.98
N PRO A 59 -10.46 -5.10 4.71
CA PRO A 59 -9.47 -6.02 4.12
C PRO A 59 -10.10 -7.05 3.18
N GLU A 60 -11.34 -7.48 3.42
CA GLU A 60 -12.09 -8.43 2.59
C GLU A 60 -12.44 -7.90 1.20
N LYS A 61 -12.46 -6.57 1.02
CA LYS A 61 -12.67 -5.94 -0.29
C LYS A 61 -11.39 -5.85 -1.11
N VAL A 62 -10.23 -6.14 -0.53
CA VAL A 62 -8.94 -6.16 -1.23
C VAL A 62 -8.77 -7.51 -1.94
N PRO A 63 -8.36 -7.55 -3.22
CA PRO A 63 -8.12 -8.81 -3.92
C PRO A 63 -7.12 -9.71 -3.19
N ALA A 64 -7.46 -10.99 -3.04
CA ALA A 64 -6.60 -11.97 -2.39
C ALA A 64 -5.19 -12.09 -3.03
N THR A 65 -5.07 -11.77 -4.32
CA THR A 65 -3.80 -11.72 -5.05
C THR A 65 -2.86 -10.61 -4.58
N VAL A 66 -3.40 -9.47 -4.12
CA VAL A 66 -2.63 -8.40 -3.49
C VAL A 66 -2.25 -8.81 -2.07
N LEU A 67 -3.23 -9.30 -1.30
CA LEU A 67 -3.02 -9.75 0.08
C LEU A 67 -1.96 -10.85 0.20
N SER A 68 -1.85 -11.75 -0.77
CA SER A 68 -0.84 -12.82 -0.77
C SER A 68 0.59 -12.37 -1.06
N ARG A 69 0.76 -11.14 -1.57
CA ARG A 69 2.07 -10.52 -1.88
C ARG A 69 2.46 -9.45 -0.86
N CYS A 70 1.63 -9.23 0.16
CA CYS A 70 1.87 -8.26 1.20
C CYS A 70 2.01 -8.95 2.56
N LEU A 71 2.91 -8.42 3.39
CA LEU A 71 2.90 -8.73 4.82
C LEU A 71 1.74 -7.98 5.46
N GLN A 72 0.79 -8.74 6.02
CA GLN A 72 -0.44 -8.18 6.59
C GLN A 72 -0.25 -7.92 8.09
N PHE A 73 -0.48 -6.68 8.50
CA PHE A 73 -0.52 -6.29 9.90
C PHE A 73 -1.94 -5.87 10.27
N HIS A 74 -2.52 -6.57 11.26
CA HIS A 74 -3.79 -6.17 11.85
C HIS A 74 -3.52 -5.24 13.03
N LEU A 75 -3.75 -3.95 12.82
CA LEU A 75 -3.62 -2.95 13.88
C LEU A 75 -4.82 -3.09 14.83
N LYS A 76 -4.57 -3.62 16.02
CA LYS A 76 -5.58 -3.75 17.06
C LYS A 76 -5.78 -2.40 17.75
N ASN A 77 -7.02 -2.10 18.10
CA ASN A 77 -7.33 -0.97 18.95
C ASN A 77 -6.58 -1.09 20.28
N LEU A 78 -6.05 0.04 20.74
CA LEU A 78 -5.50 0.14 22.08
C LEU A 78 -6.63 0.00 23.10
N THR A 79 -6.35 -0.69 24.20
CA THR A 79 -7.29 -0.73 25.34
C THR A 79 -7.42 0.66 25.96
N PRO A 80 -8.56 0.98 26.62
CA PRO A 80 -8.72 2.26 27.30
C PRO A 80 -7.61 2.58 28.31
N SER A 81 -7.01 1.56 28.93
CA SER A 81 -5.87 1.73 29.83
C SER A 81 -4.59 2.12 29.10
N GLN A 82 -4.34 1.59 27.90
CA GLN A 82 -3.18 1.96 27.07
C GLN A 82 -3.32 3.35 26.44
N LEU A 83 -4.55 3.83 26.26
CA LEU A 83 -4.82 5.17 25.73
C LEU A 83 -4.62 6.28 26.76
N ARG A 84 -4.71 5.97 28.06
CA ARG A 84 -4.41 6.93 29.12
C ARG A 84 -2.90 7.12 29.21
N LYS A 85 -2.41 8.28 28.74
CA LYS A 85 -1.12 8.82 29.15
C LYS A 85 -1.32 9.41 30.54
N ASP A 86 -0.69 8.81 31.55
CA ASP A 86 -0.45 9.47 32.83
C ASP A 86 0.52 10.66 32.63
#